data_AF-A0A5S3VD32-F1
#
_entry.id   AF-A0A5S3VD32-F1
#
_cell.length_a   1.000
_cell.length_b   1.000
_cell.length_c   1.000
_cell.angle_alpha   90.00
_cell.angle_beta   90.00
_cell.angle_gamma   90.00
#
_symmetry.space_group_name_H-M   'P 1'
#
loop_
_entity.id
_entity.type
_entity.pdbx_description
1 polymer ?
#
loop_
_entity_poly.entity_id
_entity_poly.type
_entity_poly.pdbx_seq_one_letter_code
_entity_poly.pdbx_strand_id
1 'polypeptide(L)'
;MSINLDNFLLVDTNSEFSRKFTEHLKANNEANNLIVAGEDTRHLIKMMFDNLISDYSYCDFANEISVSELATYLHEHHTIQGVLISSVDYHLANEAQLFILDSLHPTRYLVEQTADGYHYTQISSLGHNNHLSCHFN
;
A
#
# COMPACT_ATOMS: atom_id res chain seq x y z
N MET A 1 -3.66 11.98 -14.88
CA MET A 1 -4.96 11.68 -14.25
C MET A 1 -4.79 12.03 -12.78
N SER A 2 -5.63 12.89 -12.19
CA SER A 2 -5.54 13.14 -10.74
C SER A 2 -6.32 12.03 -10.05
N ILE A 3 -5.62 11.14 -9.36
CA ILE A 3 -6.22 10.07 -8.56
C ILE A 3 -6.35 10.62 -7.14
N ASN A 4 -7.55 10.56 -6.56
CA ASN A 4 -7.71 10.78 -5.13
C ASN A 4 -7.29 9.50 -4.40
N LEU A 5 -6.25 9.60 -3.57
CA LEU A 5 -5.65 8.48 -2.84
C LEU A 5 -6.16 8.36 -1.39
N ASP A 6 -7.32 8.95 -1.09
CA ASP A 6 -7.98 8.80 0.20
C ASP A 6 -8.40 7.35 0.46
N ASN A 7 -8.05 6.85 1.66
CA ASN A 7 -8.27 5.49 2.15
C ASN A 7 -7.60 4.42 1.27
N PHE A 8 -6.42 4.73 0.72
CA PHE A 8 -5.56 3.73 0.08
C PHE A 8 -4.62 3.08 1.09
N LEU A 9 -4.25 1.83 0.81
CA LEU A 9 -3.17 1.13 1.49
C LEU A 9 -1.88 1.25 0.67
N LEU A 10 -0.82 1.79 1.26
CA LEU A 10 0.53 1.73 0.71
C LEU A 10 1.27 0.52 1.28
N VAL A 11 1.81 -0.32 0.40
CA VAL A 11 2.70 -1.43 0.76
C VAL A 11 4.11 -0.88 0.95
N ASP A 12 4.62 -0.94 2.18
CA ASP A 12 5.98 -0.53 2.54
C ASP A 12 6.96 -1.71 2.49
N THR A 13 7.41 -2.04 1.28
CA THR A 13 8.54 -2.95 1.03
C THR A 13 9.88 -2.22 1.00
N ASN A 14 9.85 -0.89 0.85
CA ASN A 14 11.03 -0.03 0.84
C ASN A 14 10.73 1.28 1.57
N SER A 15 11.27 1.40 2.78
CA SER A 15 11.04 2.53 3.66
C SER A 15 11.51 3.88 3.10
N GLU A 16 12.57 3.89 2.28
CA GLU A 16 13.02 5.13 1.64
C GLU A 16 11.99 5.61 0.61
N PHE A 17 11.47 4.68 -0.20
CA PHE A 17 10.45 4.98 -1.19
C PHE A 17 9.15 5.46 -0.53
N SER A 18 8.62 4.70 0.44
CA SER A 18 7.33 5.03 1.07
C SER A 18 7.35 6.39 1.75
N ARG A 19 8.46 6.76 2.41
CA ARG A 19 8.58 8.09 3.00
C ARG A 19 8.65 9.20 1.97
N LYS A 20 9.50 9.09 0.94
CA LYS A 20 9.57 10.10 -0.12
C LYS A 20 8.24 10.26 -0.84
N PHE A 21 7.51 9.17 -1.03
CA PHE A 21 6.22 9.18 -1.68
C PHE A 21 5.16 9.89 -0.81
N THR A 22 5.07 9.56 0.47
CA THR A 22 4.10 10.21 1.37
C THR A 22 4.42 11.67 1.64
N GLU A 23 5.69 12.07 1.70
CA GLU A 23 6.11 13.47 1.74
C GLU A 23 5.60 14.24 0.50
N HIS A 24 5.70 13.63 -0.68
CA HIS A 24 5.17 14.21 -1.91
C HIS A 24 3.64 14.33 -1.90
N LEU A 25 2.92 13.28 -1.50
CA LEU A 25 1.46 13.31 -1.41
C LEU A 25 0.98 14.40 -0.45
N LYS A 26 1.67 14.54 0.70
CA LYS A 26 1.34 15.55 1.70
C LYS A 26 1.59 16.96 1.19
N ALA A 27 2.70 17.20 0.51
CA ALA A 27 3.02 18.51 -0.06
C ALA A 27 2.01 18.96 -1.13
N ASN A 28 1.41 18.01 -1.85
CA ASN A 28 0.44 18.28 -2.93
C ASN A 28 -1.03 18.10 -2.49
N ASN A 29 -1.30 17.73 -1.23
CA ASN A 29 -2.63 17.41 -0.69
C ASN A 29 -3.38 16.34 -1.51
N GLU A 30 -2.66 15.29 -1.94
CA GLU A 30 -3.20 14.21 -2.79
C GLU A 30 -3.78 13.02 -2.01
N ALA A 31 -3.49 12.94 -0.71
CA ALA A 31 -4.03 11.94 0.20
C ALA A 31 -4.21 12.53 1.61
N ASN A 32 -5.43 12.44 2.14
CA ASN A 32 -5.76 12.81 3.52
C ASN A 32 -5.70 11.60 4.45
N ASN A 33 -6.18 10.44 3.98
CA ASN A 33 -6.26 9.22 4.77
C ASN A 33 -5.46 8.09 4.12
N LEU A 34 -4.14 8.14 4.22
CA LEU A 34 -3.27 7.08 3.71
C LEU A 34 -2.90 6.12 4.84
N ILE A 35 -3.19 4.83 4.65
CA ILE A 35 -2.78 3.75 5.55
C ILE A 35 -1.52 3.11 4.98
N VAL A 36 -0.54 2.81 5.83
CA VAL A 36 0.70 2.13 5.39
C VAL A 36 0.91 0.84 6.16
N ALA A 37 1.25 -0.23 5.47
CA ALA A 37 1.61 -1.49 6.10
C ALA A 37 2.98 -1.97 5.66
N GLY A 38 3.76 -2.52 6.59
CA GLY A 38 5.12 -3.02 6.34
C GLY A 38 5.78 -3.58 7.59
N GLU A 39 6.98 -4.11 7.44
CA GLU A 39 7.70 -4.82 8.52
C GLU A 39 8.46 -3.87 9.48
N ASP A 40 8.94 -2.72 8.99
CA ASP A 40 9.68 -1.75 9.80
C ASP A 40 8.73 -0.83 10.58
N THR A 41 8.21 -1.33 11.69
CA THR A 41 7.32 -0.57 12.57
C THR A 41 7.91 0.76 13.07
N ARG A 42 9.24 0.87 13.24
CA ARG A 42 9.85 2.13 13.71
C ARG A 42 9.74 3.21 12.64
N HIS A 43 9.94 2.82 11.39
CA HIS A 43 9.73 3.69 10.23
C HIS A 43 8.27 4.13 10.12
N LEU A 44 7.33 3.20 10.20
CA LEU A 44 5.89 3.50 10.11
C LEU A 44 5.42 4.45 11.23
N ILE A 45 5.83 4.18 12.47
CA ILE A 45 5.56 5.06 13.61
C ILE A 45 6.10 6.47 13.36
N LYS A 46 7.32 6.57 12.83
CA LYS A 46 7.92 7.87 12.50
C LYS A 46 7.12 8.61 11.44
N MET A 47 6.65 7.93 10.39
CA MET A 47 5.79 8.53 9.37
C MET A 47 4.47 9.05 9.96
N MET A 48 3.88 8.31 10.90
CA MET A 48 2.67 8.74 11.62
C MET A 48 2.93 9.98 12.48
N PHE A 49 4.03 10.01 13.25
CA PHE A 49 4.43 11.18 14.03
C PHE A 49 4.70 12.41 13.18
N ASP A 50 5.29 12.21 12.00
CA ASP A 50 5.54 13.27 11.02
C ASP A 50 4.24 13.71 10.28
N ASN A 51 3.07 13.14 10.63
CA ASN A 51 1.75 13.39 10.02
C ASN A 51 1.69 13.12 8.51
N LEU A 52 2.52 12.19 8.03
CA LEU A 52 2.58 11.77 6.63
C LEU A 52 1.50 10.74 6.28
N ILE A 53 1.02 9.99 7.28
CA ILE A 53 0.06 8.89 7.14
C ILE A 53 -1.00 9.01 8.24
N SER A 54 -2.20 8.48 7.99
CA SER A 54 -3.30 8.52 8.96
C SER A 54 -3.29 7.34 9.92
N ASP A 55 -2.78 6.19 9.48
CA ASP A 55 -2.68 4.99 10.28
C ASP A 55 -1.59 4.05 9.73
N TYR A 56 -1.17 3.09 10.53
CA TYR A 56 -0.22 2.06 10.10
C TYR A 56 -0.53 0.69 10.69
N SER A 57 -0.07 -0.36 10.02
CA SER A 57 -0.12 -1.72 10.54
C SER A 57 1.18 -2.48 10.25
N TYR A 58 1.59 -3.34 11.17
CA TYR A 58 2.67 -4.26 10.90
C TYR A 58 2.21 -5.31 9.89
N CYS A 59 3.03 -5.57 8.87
CA CYS A 59 2.80 -6.68 7.95
C CYS A 59 4.12 -7.16 7.35
N ASP A 60 4.40 -8.45 7.52
CA ASP A 60 5.39 -9.18 6.72
C ASP A 60 4.68 -9.72 5.47
N PHE A 61 4.89 -9.08 4.32
CA PHE A 61 4.29 -9.49 3.04
C PHE A 61 4.88 -10.78 2.45
N ALA A 62 5.87 -11.41 3.10
CA ALA A 62 6.29 -12.76 2.79
C ALA A 62 5.56 -13.82 3.64
N ASN A 63 4.73 -13.40 4.61
CA ASN A 63 4.04 -14.27 5.55
C ASN A 63 2.51 -14.17 5.42
N GLU A 64 1.88 -15.24 4.93
CA GLU A 64 0.43 -15.33 4.71
C GLU A 64 -0.40 -15.06 5.98
N ILE A 65 0.07 -15.48 7.16
CA ILE A 65 -0.62 -15.22 8.43
C ILE A 65 -0.61 -13.72 8.73
N SER A 66 0.55 -13.07 8.57
CA SER A 66 0.67 -11.63 8.80
C SER A 66 -0.23 -10.83 7.86
N VAL A 67 -0.34 -11.26 6.60
CA VAL A 67 -1.23 -10.64 5.61
C VAL A 67 -2.71 -10.87 5.96
N SER A 68 -3.07 -12.06 6.44
CA SER A 68 -4.44 -12.33 6.89
C SER A 68 -4.83 -11.50 8.11
N GLU A 69 -3.90 -11.27 9.04
CA GLU A 69 -4.11 -10.37 10.18
C GLU A 69 -4.27 -8.92 9.72
N LEU A 70 -3.43 -8.47 8.77
CA LEU A 70 -3.57 -7.15 8.13
C LEU A 70 -4.95 -7.01 7.47
N ALA A 71 -5.38 -7.99 6.68
CA ALA A 71 -6.66 -7.96 5.98
C ALA A 71 -7.84 -7.85 6.96
N THR A 72 -7.78 -8.61 8.05
CA THR A 72 -8.80 -8.56 9.13
C THR A 72 -8.83 -7.18 9.78
N TYR A 73 -7.67 -6.66 10.19
CA TYR A 73 -7.56 -5.33 10.79
C TYR A 73 -8.08 -4.23 9.85
N LEU A 74 -7.69 -4.26 8.58
CA LEU A 74 -8.13 -3.28 7.60
C LEU A 74 -9.64 -3.36 7.36
N HIS A 75 -10.23 -4.55 7.38
CA HIS A 75 -11.68 -4.71 7.25
C HIS A 75 -12.45 -4.17 8.47
N GLU A 76 -11.93 -4.39 9.67
CA GLU A 76 -12.59 -3.98 10.92
C GLU A 76 -12.49 -2.47 11.16
N HIS A 77 -11.41 -1.83 10.72
CA HIS A 77 -11.09 -0.44 11.08
C HIS A 77 -11.10 0.54 9.92
N HIS A 78 -10.99 0.07 8.68
CA HIS A 78 -10.83 0.91 7.50
C HIS A 78 -11.76 0.48 6.36
N THR A 79 -11.94 1.36 5.37
CA THR A 79 -12.63 1.02 4.12
C THR A 79 -11.70 1.32 2.96
N ILE A 80 -10.82 0.37 2.68
CA ILE A 80 -9.76 0.52 1.68
C ILE A 80 -10.36 0.62 0.28
N GLN A 81 -9.92 1.64 -0.47
CA GLN A 81 -10.36 1.92 -1.85
C GLN A 81 -9.43 1.32 -2.91
N GLY A 82 -8.19 1.04 -2.51
CA GLY A 82 -7.17 0.50 -3.38
C GLY A 82 -5.83 0.33 -2.69
N VAL A 83 -4.92 -0.35 -3.37
CA VAL A 83 -3.56 -0.60 -2.90
C VAL A 83 -2.54 0.05 -3.82
N LEU A 84 -1.53 0.67 -3.23
CA LEU A 84 -0.38 1.29 -3.89
C LEU A 84 0.86 0.45 -3.64
N ILE A 85 1.56 0.09 -4.72
CA ILE A 85 2.73 -0.78 -4.67
C ILE A 85 3.85 -0.10 -5.46
N SER A 86 5.06 -0.09 -4.91
CA SER A 86 6.25 0.33 -5.66
C SER A 86 6.38 -0.50 -6.94
N SER A 87 6.47 0.17 -8.10
CA SER A 87 6.66 -0.50 -9.38
C SER A 87 7.93 -1.36 -9.38
N VAL A 88 9.01 -0.86 -8.80
CA VAL A 88 10.29 -1.58 -8.70
C VAL A 88 10.12 -2.85 -7.88
N ASP A 89 9.49 -2.75 -6.71
CA ASP A 89 9.36 -3.89 -5.80
C ASP A 89 8.41 -4.95 -6.37
N TYR A 90 7.34 -4.53 -7.06
CA TYR A 90 6.43 -5.46 -7.72
C TYR A 90 7.12 -6.29 -8.81
N HIS A 91 7.97 -5.67 -9.64
CA HIS A 91 8.68 -6.40 -10.70
C HIS A 91 9.81 -7.30 -10.19
N LEU A 92 10.32 -7.04 -8.99
CA LEU A 92 11.33 -7.87 -8.32
C LEU A 92 10.71 -8.98 -7.46
N ALA A 93 9.41 -8.93 -7.20
CA ALA A 93 8.69 -9.88 -6.38
C ALA A 93 8.70 -11.28 -7.02
N ASN A 94 8.86 -12.31 -6.19
CA ASN A 94 8.69 -13.70 -6.62
C ASN A 94 7.21 -14.08 -6.75
N GLU A 95 6.90 -15.26 -7.29
CA GLU A 95 5.52 -15.71 -7.51
C GLU A 95 4.66 -15.71 -6.24
N ALA A 96 5.21 -16.09 -5.09
CA ALA A 96 4.48 -16.12 -3.83
C ALA A 96 4.16 -14.70 -3.32
N GLN A 97 5.11 -13.77 -3.44
CA GLN A 97 4.91 -12.36 -3.11
C GLN A 97 3.90 -11.70 -4.07
N LEU A 98 4.00 -11.98 -5.37
CA LEU A 98 3.02 -11.51 -6.35
C LEU A 98 1.62 -12.03 -6.05
N PHE A 99 1.49 -13.31 -5.68
CA PHE A 99 0.21 -13.88 -5.26
C PHE A 99 -0.40 -13.11 -4.08
N ILE A 100 0.41 -12.79 -3.07
CA ILE A 100 -0.02 -11.99 -1.91
C ILE A 100 -0.45 -10.59 -2.33
N LEU A 101 0.41 -9.86 -3.05
CA LEU A 101 0.15 -8.49 -3.50
C LEU A 101 -1.11 -8.40 -4.38
N ASP A 102 -1.30 -9.39 -5.26
CA ASP A 102 -2.48 -9.49 -6.13
C ASP A 102 -3.74 -9.90 -5.38
N SER A 103 -3.61 -10.45 -4.17
CA SER A 103 -4.74 -10.83 -3.31
C SER A 103 -5.25 -9.68 -2.44
N LEU A 104 -4.45 -8.64 -2.22
CA LEU A 104 -4.78 -7.58 -1.25
C LEU A 104 -6.07 -6.84 -1.62
N HIS A 105 -6.24 -6.44 -2.89
CA HIS A 105 -7.39 -5.64 -3.31
C HIS A 105 -7.63 -5.74 -4.83
N PRO A 106 -8.88 -5.69 -5.33
CA PRO A 106 -9.15 -5.69 -6.77
C PRO A 106 -8.54 -4.47 -7.49
N THR A 107 -8.70 -3.28 -6.90
CA THR A 107 -8.06 -2.03 -7.36
C THR A 107 -6.64 -1.93 -6.82
N ARG A 108 -5.64 -2.02 -7.70
CA ARG A 108 -4.21 -1.91 -7.38
C ARG A 108 -3.52 -0.98 -8.38
N TYR A 109 -2.57 -0.18 -7.90
CA TYR A 109 -1.73 0.68 -8.74
C TYR A 109 -0.25 0.44 -8.44
N LEU A 110 0.54 0.36 -9.51
CA LEU A 110 1.98 0.52 -9.44
C LEU A 110 2.32 2.00 -9.40
N VAL A 111 3.20 2.36 -8.49
CA VAL A 111 3.70 3.72 -8.29
C VAL A 111 5.16 3.75 -8.73
N GLU A 112 5.47 4.62 -9.68
CA GLU A 112 6.81 4.83 -10.21
C GLU A 112 7.23 6.30 -10.00
N GLN A 113 8.44 6.51 -9.52
CA GLN A 113 9.03 7.85 -9.45
C GLN A 113 9.66 8.19 -10.80
N THR A 114 9.25 9.33 -11.37
CA THR A 114 9.73 9.87 -12.65
C THR A 114 10.31 11.27 -12.45
N ALA A 115 10.87 11.86 -13.50
CA ALA A 115 11.37 13.24 -13.45
C ALA A 115 10.26 14.28 -13.15
N ASP A 116 9.01 13.96 -13.52
CA ASP A 116 7.85 14.85 -13.37
C ASP A 116 7.04 14.59 -12.08
N GLY A 117 7.53 13.71 -11.20
CA GLY A 117 6.84 13.30 -9.98
C GLY A 117 6.47 11.82 -10.00
N TYR A 118 5.35 11.45 -9.38
CA TYR A 118 4.92 10.06 -9.31
C TYR A 118 3.88 9.73 -10.39
N HIS A 119 4.08 8.60 -11.04
CA HIS A 119 3.16 8.06 -12.03
C HIS A 119 2.48 6.79 -11.51
N TYR A 120 1.19 6.66 -11.80
CA TYR A 120 0.33 5.58 -11.35
C TYR A 120 -0.11 4.74 -12.54
N THR A 121 0.22 3.45 -12.52
CA THR A 121 -0.24 2.49 -13.54
C THR A 121 -1.15 1.46 -12.87
N GLN A 122 -2.40 1.39 -13.30
CA GLN A 122 -3.32 0.38 -12.77
C GLN A 122 -2.88 -1.02 -13.20
N ILE A 123 -2.84 -1.96 -12.26
CA ILE A 123 -2.54 -3.37 -12.56
C ILE A 123 -3.76 -3.99 -13.22
N SER A 124 -3.58 -4.54 -14.43
CA SER A 124 -4.66 -5.13 -15.23
C SER A 124 -4.91 -6.61 -14.94
N SER A 125 -4.06 -7.27 -14.15
CA SER A 125 -4.28 -8.66 -13.74
C SER A 125 -5.56 -8.75 -12.91
N LEU A 126 -6.31 -9.83 -13.07
CA LEU A 126 -7.45 -10.12 -12.19
C LEU A 126 -6.90 -10.35 -10.78
N GLY A 127 -7.34 -9.52 -9.82
CA GLY A 127 -6.97 -9.71 -8.43
C GLY A 127 -7.49 -11.03 -7.90
N HIS A 128 -6.79 -11.61 -6.94
CA HIS A 128 -7.22 -12.84 -6.28
C HIS A 128 -8.10 -12.49 -5.08
N ASN A 129 -9.42 -12.61 -5.22
CA ASN A 129 -10.30 -12.41 -4.08
C ASN A 129 -10.31 -13.66 -3.20
N ASN A 130 -9.66 -13.58 -2.03
CA ASN A 130 -9.50 -14.69 -1.09
C ASN A 130 -9.43 -14.18 0.36
N HIS A 131 -9.02 -15.03 1.30
CA HIS A 131 -8.96 -14.68 2.72
C HIS A 131 -7.89 -13.61 3.08
N LEU A 132 -7.01 -13.27 2.14
CA LEU A 132 -5.99 -12.22 2.26
C LEU A 132 -6.47 -10.86 1.74
N SER A 133 -7.68 -10.80 1.17
CA SER A 133 -8.23 -9.56 0.63
C SER A 133 -8.65 -8.62 1.75
N CYS A 134 -8.21 -7.36 1.68
CA CYS A 134 -8.66 -6.29 2.58
C CYS A 134 -10.01 -5.69 2.15
N HIS A 135 -10.66 -6.28 1.14
CA HIS A 135 -11.98 -5.93 0.67
C HIS A 135 -12.87 -7.18 0.62
N PHE A 136 -13.90 -7.22 1.46
CA PHE A 136 -14.94 -8.24 1.42
C PHE A 136 -16.17 -7.66 0.74
N ASN A 137 -16.65 -8.34 -0.30
CA ASN A 137 -17.94 -8.03 -0.95
C ASN A 137 -19.12 -8.40 -0.06
#